data_AF-T0ZWY5-F1
#
_entry.id   AF-T0ZWY5-F1
#
_cell.length_a   1.000
_cell.length_b   1.000
_cell.length_c   1.000
_cell.angle_alpha   90.00
_cell.angle_beta   90.00
_cell.angle_gamma   90.00
#
_symmetry.space_group_name_H-M   'P 1'
#
loop_
_entity.id
_entity.type
_entity.pdbx_description
1 polymer ?
#
loop_
_entity_poly.entity_id
_entity_poly.type
_entity_poly.pdbx_seq_one_letter_code
_entity_poly.pdbx_strand_id
1 'polypeptide(L)'
;QSGDGIIRLSGLGGAMAGEILEIVKGGKALVLNLEENEVGAALLESDEGVVAGDEVRTTGKVMEVPVGPELIGRVVNALGQPIDGKGPINASASSPVEKIAPGVATRKSVGVPLQTGVKAIDAMIPVGRGQRELIIGDRQTGKTTIALDAIINQKGQNVICVYVAIGQKA
;
A
#
# COMPACT_ATOMS: atom_id res chain seq x y z
N GLN A 1 3.30 -25.91 -6.53
CA GLN A 1 2.65 -26.34 -5.27
C GLN A 1 1.99 -25.11 -4.64
N SER A 2 0.85 -25.26 -3.97
CA SER A 2 0.16 -24.16 -3.27
C SER A 2 0.03 -24.51 -1.79
N GLY A 3 0.35 -23.57 -0.90
CA GLY A 3 0.19 -23.71 0.55
C GLY A 3 0.30 -22.36 1.25
N ASP A 4 -0.63 -22.05 2.16
CA ASP A 4 -0.66 -20.84 2.99
C ASP A 4 -0.48 -19.52 2.22
N GLY A 5 -1.12 -19.39 1.05
CA GLY A 5 -1.02 -18.18 0.21
C GLY A 5 0.30 -18.03 -0.56
N ILE A 6 1.19 -19.03 -0.51
CA ILE A 6 2.44 -19.07 -1.27
C ILE A 6 2.31 -20.12 -2.38
N ILE A 7 2.70 -19.73 -3.59
CA ILE A 7 2.78 -20.62 -4.75
C ILE A 7 4.22 -20.77 -5.22
N ARG A 8 4.56 -22.00 -5.61
CA ARG A 8 5.82 -22.32 -6.29
C ARG A 8 5.54 -22.69 -7.73
N LEU A 9 6.19 -21.97 -8.62
CA LEU A 9 6.02 -22.04 -10.07
C LEU A 9 7.30 -22.56 -10.71
N SER A 10 7.18 -23.49 -11.65
CA SER A 10 8.30 -23.92 -12.47
C SER A 10 8.33 -23.14 -13.79
N GLY A 11 9.52 -22.86 -14.31
CA GLY A 11 9.70 -22.07 -15.54
C GLY A 11 9.75 -20.57 -15.26
N LEU A 12 9.04 -19.76 -16.07
CA LEU A 12 9.03 -18.29 -15.98
C LEU A 12 10.43 -17.65 -16.00
N GLY A 13 11.31 -18.08 -16.91
CA GLY A 13 12.70 -17.58 -16.99
C GLY A 13 12.86 -16.08 -17.26
N GLY A 14 11.78 -15.37 -17.60
CA GLY A 14 11.75 -13.91 -17.75
C GLY A 14 11.19 -13.15 -16.55
N ALA A 15 10.83 -13.83 -15.45
CA ALA A 15 10.24 -13.18 -14.28
C ALA A 15 11.24 -12.30 -13.54
N MET A 16 10.77 -11.17 -13.02
CA MET A 16 11.56 -10.24 -12.21
C MET A 16 11.12 -10.27 -10.75
N ALA A 17 12.04 -9.98 -9.84
CA ALA A 17 11.71 -9.78 -8.43
C ALA A 17 10.74 -8.60 -8.28
N GLY A 18 9.67 -8.78 -7.51
CA GLY A 18 8.61 -7.77 -7.33
C GLY A 18 7.66 -7.64 -8.52
N GLU A 19 7.73 -8.52 -9.52
CA GLU A 19 6.79 -8.57 -10.63
C GLU A 19 5.41 -9.09 -10.18
N ILE A 20 4.34 -8.52 -10.76
CA ILE A 20 3.01 -9.13 -10.66
C ILE A 20 2.89 -10.22 -11.73
N LEU A 21 2.48 -11.41 -11.32
CA LEU A 21 2.08 -12.49 -12.20
C LEU A 21 0.56 -12.55 -12.34
N GLU A 22 0.09 -12.91 -13.52
CA GLU A 22 -1.32 -13.16 -13.82
C GLU A 22 -1.59 -14.66 -13.86
N ILE A 23 -2.55 -15.12 -13.06
CA ILE A 23 -3.01 -16.50 -13.10
C ILE A 23 -4.16 -16.58 -14.10
N VAL A 24 -4.06 -17.45 -15.12
CA VAL A 24 -5.01 -17.47 -16.25
C VAL A 24 -6.45 -17.74 -15.80
N LYS A 25 -6.64 -18.51 -14.73
CA LYS A 25 -7.96 -18.77 -14.14
C LYS A 25 -8.53 -17.60 -13.32
N GLY A 26 -7.75 -16.54 -13.13
CA GLY A 26 -8.06 -15.41 -12.29
C GLY A 26 -7.14 -15.34 -11.07
N GLY A 27 -6.89 -14.12 -10.60
CA GLY A 27 -5.99 -13.84 -9.48
C GLY A 27 -4.64 -13.29 -9.93
N LYS A 28 -3.94 -12.71 -8.94
CA LYS A 28 -2.61 -12.14 -9.11
C LYS A 28 -1.68 -12.67 -8.05
N ALA A 29 -0.41 -12.80 -8.39
CA ALA A 29 0.64 -13.16 -7.45
C ALA A 29 1.82 -12.18 -7.54
N LEU A 30 2.52 -11.97 -6.44
CA LEU A 30 3.72 -11.15 -6.37
C LEU A 30 4.94 -12.06 -6.29
N VAL A 31 5.89 -11.89 -7.22
CA VAL A 31 7.17 -12.61 -7.17
C VAL A 31 7.98 -12.15 -5.97
N LEU A 32 8.31 -13.09 -5.07
CA LEU A 32 9.13 -12.87 -3.89
C LEU A 32 10.56 -13.38 -4.09
N ASN A 33 10.68 -14.61 -4.60
CA ASN A 33 11.95 -15.32 -4.71
C ASN A 33 12.14 -15.85 -6.14
N LEU A 34 13.38 -15.72 -6.64
CA LEU A 34 13.83 -16.33 -7.89
C LEU A 34 14.89 -17.36 -7.56
N GLU A 35 14.54 -18.64 -7.67
CA GLU A 35 15.46 -19.76 -7.52
C GLU A 35 15.87 -20.30 -8.91
N GLU A 36 16.87 -21.18 -8.94
CA GLU A 36 17.44 -21.67 -10.21
C GLU A 36 16.42 -22.40 -11.11
N ASN A 37 15.48 -23.12 -10.49
CA ASN A 37 14.48 -23.93 -11.19
C ASN A 37 13.02 -23.54 -10.85
N GLU A 38 12.82 -22.66 -9.87
CA GLU A 38 11.51 -22.31 -9.34
C GLU A 38 11.39 -20.81 -9.06
N VAL A 39 10.18 -20.29 -9.19
CA VAL A 39 9.80 -18.95 -8.78
C VAL A 39 8.82 -19.06 -7.62
N GLY A 40 9.18 -18.43 -6.49
CA GLY A 40 8.31 -18.30 -5.33
C GLY A 40 7.51 -17.02 -5.41
N ALA A 41 6.17 -17.12 -5.37
CA ALA A 41 5.28 -15.98 -5.40
C ALA A 41 4.22 -16.06 -4.29
N ALA A 42 3.78 -14.91 -3.79
CA ALA A 42 2.66 -14.79 -2.86
C ALA A 42 1.40 -14.40 -3.60
N LEU A 43 0.30 -15.10 -3.33
CA LEU A 43 -1.02 -14.76 -3.85
C LEU A 43 -1.48 -13.44 -3.22
N LEU A 44 -1.97 -12.52 -4.07
CA LEU A 44 -2.49 -11.22 -3.66
C LEU A 44 -4.00 -11.25 -3.40
N GLU A 45 -4.65 -12.32 -3.83
CA GLU A 45 -6.08 -12.60 -3.66
C GLU A 45 -6.25 -14.00 -3.03
N SER A 46 -7.49 -14.46 -2.88
CA SER A 46 -7.79 -15.78 -2.30
C SER A 46 -7.07 -16.91 -3.05
N ASP A 47 -6.62 -17.93 -2.31
CA ASP A 47 -6.07 -19.17 -2.87
C ASP A 47 -7.15 -20.15 -3.35
N GLU A 48 -8.42 -19.86 -3.06
CA GLU A 48 -9.57 -20.63 -3.50
C GLU A 48 -9.58 -20.78 -5.03
N GLY A 49 -9.35 -22.01 -5.50
CA GLY A 49 -9.42 -22.38 -6.91
C GLY A 49 -8.07 -22.44 -7.63
N VAL A 50 -6.96 -22.03 -6.99
CA VAL A 50 -5.61 -22.19 -7.54
C VAL A 50 -5.15 -23.63 -7.34
N VAL A 51 -4.90 -24.35 -8.43
CA VAL A 51 -4.49 -25.75 -8.42
C VAL A 51 -3.16 -25.96 -9.13
N ALA A 52 -2.47 -27.07 -8.79
CA ALA A 52 -1.25 -27.45 -9.48
C ALA A 52 -1.52 -27.68 -10.98
N GLY A 53 -0.68 -27.10 -11.83
CA GLY A 53 -0.81 -27.16 -13.29
C GLY A 53 -1.54 -25.96 -13.91
N ASP A 54 -2.03 -25.01 -13.10
CA ASP A 54 -2.57 -23.76 -13.64
C ASP A 54 -1.49 -22.94 -14.36
N GLU A 55 -1.87 -22.38 -15.50
CA GLU A 55 -0.99 -21.52 -16.29
C GLU A 55 -0.87 -20.15 -15.63
N VAL A 56 0.37 -19.70 -15.46
CA VAL A 56 0.72 -18.39 -14.90
C VAL A 56 1.57 -17.65 -15.92
N ARG A 57 1.31 -16.36 -16.08
CA ARG A 57 1.98 -15.49 -17.05
C ARG A 57 2.67 -14.32 -16.36
N THR A 58 3.87 -14.01 -16.85
CA THR A 58 4.60 -12.78 -16.51
C THR A 58 3.90 -11.58 -17.14
N THR A 59 3.74 -10.51 -16.37
CA THR A 59 3.22 -9.24 -16.88
C THR A 59 4.34 -8.33 -17.39
N GLY A 60 5.60 -8.63 -17.05
CA GLY A 60 6.78 -7.83 -17.34
C GLY A 60 6.79 -6.49 -16.59
N LYS A 61 5.93 -6.33 -15.58
CA LYS A 61 5.80 -5.09 -14.80
C LYS A 61 5.93 -5.38 -13.31
N VAL A 62 6.78 -4.60 -12.66
CA VAL A 62 6.85 -4.55 -11.19
C VAL A 62 5.49 -4.10 -10.64
N MET A 63 5.19 -4.46 -9.40
CA MET A 63 3.94 -4.09 -8.74
C MET A 63 3.70 -2.58 -8.77
N GLU A 64 2.69 -2.17 -9.53
CA GLU A 64 2.21 -0.80 -9.64
C GLU A 64 0.75 -0.69 -9.19
N VAL A 65 0.41 0.46 -8.62
CA VAL A 65 -0.95 0.81 -8.21
C VAL A 65 -1.39 2.12 -8.89
N PRO A 66 -2.70 2.30 -9.15
CA PRO A 66 -3.21 3.57 -9.65
C PRO A 66 -2.88 4.70 -8.67
N VAL A 67 -2.52 5.87 -9.21
CA VAL A 67 -2.24 7.08 -8.43
C VAL A 67 -2.91 8.29 -9.07
N GLY A 68 -3.28 9.27 -8.24
CA GLY A 68 -3.85 10.52 -8.72
C GLY A 68 -4.91 11.11 -7.78
N PRO A 69 -5.39 12.32 -8.09
CA PRO A 69 -6.44 12.99 -7.30
C PRO A 69 -7.76 12.21 -7.29
N GLU A 70 -7.98 11.30 -8.24
CA GLU A 70 -9.20 10.48 -8.36
C GLU A 70 -9.38 9.50 -7.19
N LEU A 71 -8.32 9.24 -6.41
CA LEU A 71 -8.35 8.43 -5.20
C LEU A 71 -8.91 9.19 -3.99
N ILE A 72 -8.95 10.52 -4.02
CA ILE A 72 -9.35 11.33 -2.87
C ILE A 72 -10.83 11.07 -2.54
N GLY A 73 -11.10 10.71 -1.29
CA GLY A 73 -12.46 10.40 -0.80
C GLY A 73 -12.97 8.99 -1.16
N ARG A 74 -12.08 8.14 -1.69
CA ARG A 74 -12.35 6.73 -1.98
C ARG A 74 -11.76 5.83 -0.91
N VAL A 75 -12.35 4.65 -0.72
CA VAL A 75 -11.73 3.55 0.05
C VAL A 75 -11.28 2.50 -0.95
N VAL A 76 -10.00 2.16 -0.92
CA VAL A 76 -9.36 1.21 -1.84
C VAL A 76 -8.67 0.09 -1.08
N ASN A 77 -8.52 -1.07 -1.73
CA ASN A 77 -7.70 -2.16 -1.23
C ASN A 77 -6.21 -1.94 -1.51
N ALA A 78 -5.36 -2.89 -1.10
CA ALA A 78 -3.92 -2.83 -1.29
C ALA A 78 -3.47 -2.80 -2.77
N LEU A 79 -4.35 -3.19 -3.71
CA LEU A 79 -4.11 -3.15 -5.15
C LEU A 79 -4.63 -1.86 -5.80
N GLY A 80 -5.16 -0.92 -5.01
CA GLY A 80 -5.75 0.33 -5.49
C GLY A 80 -7.14 0.18 -6.11
N GLN A 81 -7.79 -0.98 -5.94
CA GLN A 81 -9.15 -1.20 -6.42
C GLN A 81 -10.18 -0.64 -5.42
N PRO A 82 -11.25 0.01 -5.87
CA PRO A 82 -12.27 0.57 -4.99
C PRO A 82 -13.07 -0.53 -4.27
N ILE A 83 -13.25 -0.36 -2.96
CA ILE A 83 -14.06 -1.25 -2.11
C ILE A 83 -15.22 -0.51 -1.41
N ASP A 84 -15.44 0.75 -1.77
CA ASP A 84 -16.47 1.63 -1.18
C ASP A 84 -17.82 1.61 -1.88
N GLY A 85 -17.99 0.81 -2.94
CA GLY A 85 -19.23 0.72 -3.71
C GLY A 85 -19.55 1.97 -4.54
N LYS A 86 -18.65 2.95 -4.66
CA LYS A 86 -18.88 4.21 -5.42
C LYS A 86 -18.52 4.11 -6.91
N GLY A 87 -18.43 2.90 -7.46
CA GLY A 87 -18.04 2.65 -8.86
C GLY A 87 -16.52 2.65 -9.10
N PRO A 88 -16.06 2.60 -10.36
CA PRO A 88 -14.65 2.51 -10.69
C PRO A 88 -13.86 3.79 -10.34
N ILE A 89 -12.53 3.67 -10.26
CA ILE A 89 -11.60 4.79 -10.14
C ILE A 89 -10.84 4.90 -11.46
N ASN A 90 -11.05 6.01 -12.18
CA ASN A 90 -10.42 6.25 -13.48
C ASN A 90 -9.12 7.05 -13.30
N ALA A 91 -8.14 6.47 -12.61
CA ALA A 91 -6.84 7.09 -12.44
C ALA A 91 -6.08 7.16 -13.78
N SER A 92 -5.49 8.32 -14.07
CA SER A 92 -4.76 8.55 -15.33
C SER A 92 -3.32 8.02 -15.31
N ALA A 93 -2.79 7.70 -14.14
CA ALA A 93 -1.42 7.25 -13.95
C ALA A 93 -1.32 6.07 -12.97
N SER A 94 -0.24 5.32 -13.07
CA SER A 94 0.19 4.30 -12.11
C SER A 94 1.57 4.66 -11.53
N SER A 95 1.86 4.15 -10.35
CA SER A 95 3.19 4.25 -9.73
C SER A 95 3.60 2.90 -9.13
N PRO A 96 4.89 2.53 -9.23
CA PRO A 96 5.43 1.41 -8.47
C PRO A 96 5.18 1.57 -6.97
N VAL A 97 4.79 0.48 -6.32
CA VAL A 97 4.61 0.42 -4.85
C VAL A 97 5.96 0.57 -4.16
N GLU A 98 6.98 -0.10 -4.70
CA GLU A 98 8.35 0.02 -4.22
C GLU A 98 9.10 1.05 -5.06
N LYS A 99 9.56 2.12 -4.41
CA LYS A 99 10.33 3.18 -5.02
C LYS A 99 11.41 3.68 -4.08
N ILE A 100 12.58 4.00 -4.63
CA ILE A 100 13.68 4.59 -3.87
C ILE A 100 13.22 5.94 -3.29
N ALA A 101 13.40 6.09 -1.97
CA ALA A 101 13.03 7.31 -1.27
C ALA A 101 13.91 8.51 -1.68
N PRO A 102 13.41 9.76 -1.56
CA PRO A 102 14.20 10.95 -1.85
C PRO A 102 15.49 11.02 -1.01
N GLY A 103 16.62 11.24 -1.70
CA GLY A 103 17.94 11.35 -1.10
C GLY A 103 18.15 12.65 -0.31
N VAL A 104 19.21 12.72 0.49
CA VAL A 104 19.47 13.84 1.43
C VAL A 104 19.48 15.20 0.73
N ALA A 105 20.13 15.32 -0.43
CA ALA A 105 20.24 16.58 -1.18
C ALA A 105 18.89 17.12 -1.69
N THR A 106 17.88 16.26 -1.84
CA THR A 106 16.53 16.65 -2.28
C THR A 106 15.63 17.08 -1.12
N ARG A 107 16.09 16.95 0.13
CA ARG A 107 15.32 17.28 1.33
C ARG A 107 15.58 18.72 1.74
N LYS A 108 14.55 19.33 2.33
CA LYS A 108 14.63 20.62 3.02
C LYS A 108 14.31 20.39 4.49
N SER A 109 14.91 21.18 5.37
CA SER A 109 14.54 21.18 6.79
C SER A 109 13.05 21.45 6.95
N VAL A 110 12.42 20.71 7.86
CA VAL A 110 11.01 20.87 8.20
C VAL A 110 10.83 22.21 8.93
N GLY A 111 10.12 23.15 8.30
CA GLY A 111 9.87 24.49 8.86
C GLY A 111 8.40 24.92 8.80
N VAL A 112 7.51 24.07 8.27
CA VAL A 112 6.08 24.35 8.18
C VAL A 112 5.34 23.47 9.18
N PRO A 113 4.54 24.02 10.10
CA PRO A 113 3.82 23.21 11.08
C PRO A 113 2.68 22.41 10.44
N LEU A 114 2.35 21.29 11.06
CA LEU A 114 1.16 20.47 10.80
C LEU A 114 0.38 20.38 12.10
N GLN A 115 -0.76 21.06 12.16
CA GLN A 115 -1.55 21.15 13.38
C GLN A 115 -2.38 19.89 13.55
N THR A 116 -2.24 19.21 14.69
CA THR A 116 -3.05 18.03 14.99
C THR A 116 -4.43 18.39 15.52
N GLY A 117 -4.60 19.59 16.09
CA GLY A 117 -5.82 20.00 16.79
C GLY A 117 -5.84 19.55 18.26
N VAL A 118 -4.85 18.76 18.68
CA VAL A 118 -4.68 18.32 20.07
C VAL A 118 -3.68 19.24 20.75
N LYS A 119 -4.17 20.14 21.62
CA LYS A 119 -3.34 21.16 22.30
C LYS A 119 -2.10 20.58 22.98
N ALA A 120 -2.22 19.40 23.59
CA ALA A 120 -1.09 18.76 24.26
C ALA A 120 0.03 18.38 23.27
N ILE A 121 -0.33 17.90 22.08
CA ILE A 121 0.63 17.55 21.02
C ILE A 121 1.17 18.85 20.40
N ASP A 122 0.29 19.74 19.96
CA ASP A 122 0.70 20.95 19.23
C ASP A 122 1.57 21.90 20.07
N ALA A 123 1.46 21.86 21.41
CA ALA A 123 2.27 22.66 22.31
C ALA A 123 3.57 21.99 22.76
N MET A 124 3.56 20.69 23.07
CA MET A 124 4.71 20.00 23.67
C MET A 124 5.54 19.22 22.64
N ILE A 125 4.89 18.69 21.61
CA ILE A 125 5.50 17.82 20.59
C ILE A 125 5.02 18.28 19.20
N PRO A 126 5.43 19.49 18.76
CA PRO A 126 4.95 20.04 17.51
C PRO A 126 5.38 19.17 16.33
N VAL A 127 4.42 18.84 15.45
CA VAL A 127 4.65 18.06 14.24
C VAL A 127 4.79 19.01 13.04
N GLY A 128 5.79 18.79 12.20
CA GLY A 128 5.97 19.56 10.96
C GLY A 128 5.67 18.78 9.68
N ARG A 129 5.38 19.50 8.58
CA ARG A 129 5.14 18.92 7.26
C ARG A 129 6.43 18.27 6.72
N GLY A 130 6.39 16.96 6.51
CA GLY A 130 7.54 16.16 6.08
C GLY A 130 8.31 15.49 7.23
N GLN A 131 7.87 15.67 8.48
CA GLN A 131 8.35 14.92 9.63
C GLN A 131 7.69 13.54 9.72
N ARG A 132 8.39 12.59 10.34
CA ARG A 132 7.84 11.27 10.72
C ARG A 132 7.68 11.26 12.23
N GLU A 133 6.45 11.10 12.70
CA GLU A 133 6.12 11.08 14.12
C GLU A 133 5.49 9.73 14.50
N LEU A 134 5.97 9.12 15.59
CA LEU A 134 5.50 7.81 16.04
C LEU A 134 4.38 7.97 17.07
N ILE A 135 3.24 7.32 16.84
CA ILE A 135 2.17 7.18 17.84
C ILE A 135 2.26 5.77 18.44
N ILE A 136 2.73 5.66 19.68
CA ILE A 136 2.90 4.39 20.40
C ILE A 136 2.03 4.36 21.67
N GLY A 137 1.59 3.17 22.06
CA GLY A 137 0.80 2.94 23.27
C GLY A 137 0.06 1.61 23.24
N ASP A 138 -0.50 1.21 24.39
CA ASP A 138 -1.19 -0.07 24.57
C ASP A 138 -2.52 -0.15 23.81
N ARG A 139 -3.13 -1.33 23.78
CA ARG A 139 -4.47 -1.51 23.21
C ARG A 139 -5.47 -0.53 23.85
N GLN A 140 -6.35 0.05 23.03
CA GLN A 140 -7.42 0.97 23.48
C GLN A 140 -6.95 2.29 24.16
N THR A 141 -5.73 2.73 23.92
CA THR A 141 -5.20 4.03 24.43
C THR A 141 -5.50 5.25 23.55
N GLY A 142 -6.39 5.13 22.56
CA GLY A 142 -6.77 6.26 21.71
C GLY A 142 -5.81 6.59 20.56
N LYS A 143 -4.84 5.72 20.23
CA LYS A 143 -3.91 5.92 19.09
C LYS A 143 -4.63 6.26 17.77
N THR A 144 -5.68 5.52 17.43
CA THR A 144 -6.47 5.74 16.22
C THR A 144 -7.24 7.05 16.30
N THR A 145 -7.78 7.40 17.48
CA THR A 145 -8.48 8.66 17.71
C THR A 145 -7.57 9.86 17.42
N ILE A 146 -6.33 9.84 17.94
CA ILE A 146 -5.33 10.89 17.68
C ILE A 146 -5.07 11.05 16.17
N ALA A 147 -4.89 9.93 15.45
CA ALA A 147 -4.64 9.97 14.01
C ALA A 147 -5.85 10.51 13.22
N LEU A 148 -7.07 10.11 13.59
CA LEU A 148 -8.30 10.57 12.94
C LEU A 148 -8.58 12.05 13.24
N ASP A 149 -8.40 12.50 14.47
CA ASP A 149 -8.57 13.90 14.86
C ASP A 149 -7.60 14.80 14.10
N ALA A 150 -6.34 14.36 13.94
CA ALA A 150 -5.37 15.06 13.11
C ALA A 150 -5.85 15.15 11.64
N ILE A 151 -6.35 14.06 11.05
CA ILE A 151 -6.89 14.07 9.68
C ILE A 151 -8.08 15.04 9.54
N ILE A 152 -8.99 15.04 10.51
CA ILE A 152 -10.16 15.92 10.52
C ILE A 152 -9.72 17.39 10.62
N ASN A 153 -8.74 17.68 11.46
CA ASN A 153 -8.20 19.04 11.63
C ASN A 153 -7.56 19.58 10.35
N GLN A 154 -7.06 18.72 9.46
CA GLN A 154 -6.50 19.12 8.17
C GLN A 154 -7.54 19.58 7.14
N LYS A 155 -8.84 19.51 7.43
CA LYS A 155 -9.88 20.04 6.56
C LYS A 155 -9.65 21.53 6.26
N GLY A 156 -9.51 21.87 4.98
CA GLY A 156 -9.25 23.25 4.54
C GLY A 156 -7.79 23.72 4.70
N GLN A 157 -6.87 22.89 5.19
CA GLN A 157 -5.46 23.26 5.37
C GLN A 157 -4.55 22.95 4.16
N ASN A 158 -5.14 22.57 3.03
CA ASN A 158 -4.45 22.15 1.82
C ASN A 158 -3.41 21.04 2.09
N VAL A 159 -3.85 19.98 2.77
CA VAL A 159 -3.08 18.77 3.04
C VAL A 159 -3.92 17.57 2.60
N ILE A 160 -3.32 16.67 1.83
CA ILE A 160 -3.94 15.39 1.46
C ILE A 160 -3.66 14.39 2.57
N CYS A 161 -4.73 13.80 3.11
CA CYS A 161 -4.67 12.81 4.17
C CYS A 161 -4.89 11.42 3.59
N VAL A 162 -4.06 10.46 4.00
CA VAL A 162 -4.18 9.04 3.64
C VAL A 162 -4.26 8.24 4.93
N TYR A 163 -5.32 7.45 5.10
CA TYR A 163 -5.47 6.54 6.22
C TYR A 163 -5.25 5.10 5.75
N VAL A 164 -4.22 4.44 6.29
CA VAL A 164 -3.86 3.05 5.93
C VAL A 164 -4.21 2.14 7.10
N ALA A 165 -5.20 1.27 6.91
CA ALA A 165 -5.63 0.30 7.90
C ALA A 165 -5.01 -1.07 7.60
N ILE A 166 -4.24 -1.62 8.54
CA ILE A 166 -3.58 -2.94 8.41
C ILE A 166 -4.13 -3.87 9.49
N GLY A 167 -4.78 -4.96 9.09
CA GLY A 167 -5.33 -5.96 10.02
C GLY A 167 -6.41 -5.42 10.98
N GLN A 168 -6.96 -4.23 10.69
CA GLN A 168 -8.02 -3.63 11.48
C GLN A 168 -9.36 -4.30 11.13
N LYS A 169 -10.13 -4.72 12.14
CA LYS A 169 -11.51 -5.17 11.90
C LYS A 169 -12.34 -3.99 11.39
N ALA A 170 -13.04 -4.21 10.28
CA ALA A 170 -14.05 -3.31 9.75
C ALA A 170 -15.24 -3.18 10.72
#